data_AF-W1XEJ0-F1
#
_entry.id   AF-W1XEJ0-F1
#
_cell.length_a   1.000
_cell.length_b   1.000
_cell.length_c   1.000
_cell.angle_alpha   90.00
_cell.angle_beta   90.00
_cell.angle_gamma   90.00
#
_symmetry.space_group_name_H-M   'P 1'
#
loop_
_entity.id
_entity.type
_entity.pdbx_description
1 polymer ?
#
loop_
_entity_poly.entity_id
_entity_poly.type
_entity_poly.pdbx_seq_one_letter_code
_entity_poly.pdbx_strand_id
1 'polypeptide(L)'
;SYVLRGIVNGIDYDEFNPKTDRRIIRNYDVNTFTSKAINKIALQKELGLKVDESIPMIAMVTRLTSQKGIDLLVNISDKLL
;
A
#
# COMPACT_ATOMS: atom_id res chain seq x y z
N SER A 1 24.60 26.90 21.23
CA SER A 1 23.57 26.68 20.21
C SER A 1 23.37 25.19 20.05
N TYR A 2 22.21 24.66 20.44
CA TYR A 2 21.90 23.23 20.23
C TYR A 2 21.38 23.02 18.81
N VAL A 3 21.89 22.01 18.11
CA VAL A 3 21.49 21.67 16.74
C VAL A 3 20.67 20.39 16.77
N LEU A 4 19.43 20.44 16.29
CA LEU A 4 18.58 19.26 16.12
C LEU A 4 18.96 18.53 14.82
N ARG A 5 19.12 17.21 14.89
CA ARG A 5 19.28 16.34 13.71
C ARG A 5 18.29 15.19 13.80
N GLY A 6 17.63 14.88 12.69
CA GLY A 6 16.75 13.71 12.59
C GLY A 6 17.55 12.44 12.27
N ILE A 7 17.11 11.31 12.81
CA ILE A 7 17.58 9.98 12.43
C ILE A 7 16.43 9.29 11.72
N VAL A 8 16.69 8.74 10.54
CA VAL A 8 15.68 8.04 9.74
C VAL A 8 15.52 6.62 10.27
N ASN A 9 14.28 6.17 10.44
CA ASN A 9 13.98 4.80 10.87
C ASN A 9 14.20 3.82 9.70
N GLY A 10 14.70 2.62 10.01
CA GLY A 10 14.70 1.49 9.10
C GLY A 10 13.39 0.69 9.14
N ILE A 11 13.36 -0.42 8.38
CA ILE A 11 12.31 -1.44 8.41
C ILE A 11 12.96 -2.83 8.41
N ASP A 12 12.18 -3.86 8.75
CA ASP A 12 12.61 -5.25 8.65
C ASP A 12 12.45 -5.75 7.19
N TYR A 13 13.58 -6.05 6.54
CA TYR A 13 13.61 -6.50 5.15
C TYR A 13 13.37 -8.00 4.97
N ASP A 14 13.36 -8.78 6.04
CA ASP A 14 12.97 -10.19 5.99
C ASP A 14 11.44 -10.30 6.12
N GLU A 15 10.83 -9.44 6.93
CA GLU A 15 9.37 -9.37 7.09
C GLU A 15 8.66 -8.69 5.90
N PHE A 16 9.22 -7.59 5.38
CA PHE A 16 8.59 -6.78 4.32
C PHE A 16 9.22 -6.99 2.94
N ASN A 17 9.27 -8.25 2.49
CA ASN A 17 9.94 -8.62 1.25
C ASN A 17 8.99 -9.21 0.20
N PRO A 18 8.65 -8.50 -0.89
CA PRO A 18 7.76 -9.04 -1.92
C PRO A 18 8.32 -10.28 -2.63
N LYS A 19 9.63 -10.54 -2.54
CA LYS A 19 10.26 -11.72 -3.14
C LYS A 19 9.99 -13.01 -2.36
N THR A 20 9.74 -12.91 -1.05
CA THR A 20 9.60 -14.07 -0.16
C THR A 20 8.32 -14.07 0.66
N ASP A 21 7.55 -12.98 0.65
CA ASP A 21 6.30 -12.84 1.40
C ASP A 21 5.28 -13.91 0.96
N ARG A 22 4.88 -14.77 1.90
CA ARG A 22 3.91 -15.85 1.66
C ARG A 22 2.45 -15.39 1.72
N ARG A 23 2.20 -14.13 2.12
CA ARG A 23 0.86 -13.54 2.26
C ARG A 23 0.34 -12.99 0.94
N ILE A 24 1.22 -12.70 -0.02
CA ILE A 24 0.84 -12.24 -1.36
C ILE A 24 0.73 -13.42 -2.32
N ILE A 25 -0.19 -13.32 -3.29
CA ILE A 25 -0.49 -14.42 -4.23
C ILE A 25 0.71 -14.74 -5.13
N ARG A 26 1.45 -13.71 -5.55
CA ARG A 26 2.61 -13.85 -6.43
C ARG A 26 3.77 -13.00 -5.90
N ASN A 27 4.86 -13.68 -5.57
CA ASN A 27 6.11 -12.99 -5.27
C ASN A 27 6.66 -12.26 -6.50
N TYR A 28 7.32 -11.13 -6.24
CA TYR A 28 7.94 -10.31 -7.28
C TYR A 28 9.15 -9.56 -6.72
N ASP A 29 9.99 -9.06 -7.61
CA ASP A 29 11.13 -8.22 -7.32
C ASP A 29 11.24 -7.08 -8.36
N VAL A 30 12.36 -6.36 -8.34
CA VAL A 30 12.61 -5.23 -9.25
C VAL A 30 12.59 -5.62 -10.73
N ASN A 31 12.94 -6.86 -11.07
CA ASN A 31 12.98 -7.34 -12.46
C ASN A 31 11.63 -7.92 -12.89
N THR A 32 10.79 -8.31 -11.94
CA THR A 32 9.50 -8.99 -12.17
C THR A 32 8.30 -8.17 -11.69
N PHE A 33 8.47 -6.86 -11.54
CA PHE A 33 7.47 -5.94 -10.98
C PHE A 33 6.10 -6.00 -11.66
N THR A 34 6.05 -6.33 -12.96
CA THR A 34 4.80 -6.55 -13.70
C THR A 34 3.91 -7.64 -13.07
N SER A 35 4.51 -8.61 -12.37
CA SER A 35 3.77 -9.65 -11.63
C SER A 35 2.93 -9.11 -10.48
N LYS A 36 3.18 -7.87 -10.01
CA LYS A 36 2.36 -7.19 -9.01
C LYS A 36 0.91 -7.00 -9.47
N ALA A 37 0.67 -6.92 -10.79
CA ALA A 37 -0.69 -6.87 -11.35
C ALA A 37 -1.56 -8.07 -10.94
N ILE A 38 -0.94 -9.26 -10.81
CA ILE A 38 -1.65 -10.47 -10.37
C ILE A 38 -2.15 -10.30 -8.93
N ASN A 39 -1.33 -9.74 -8.05
CA ASN A 39 -1.72 -9.43 -6.67
C ASN A 39 -2.86 -8.39 -6.61
N LYS A 40 -2.79 -7.36 -7.47
CA LYS A 40 -3.85 -6.35 -7.59
C LYS A 40 -5.19 -6.96 -8.00
N ILE A 41 -5.19 -7.77 -9.04
CA ILE A 41 -6.40 -8.45 -9.55
C ILE A 41 -6.98 -9.39 -8.49
N ALA A 42 -6.12 -10.13 -7.78
CA ALA A 42 -6.55 -11.00 -6.70
C ALA A 42 -7.20 -10.22 -5.55
N LEU A 43 -6.59 -9.09 -5.15
CA LEU A 43 -7.15 -8.23 -4.12
C LEU A 43 -8.49 -7.59 -4.54
N GLN A 44 -8.62 -7.15 -5.79
CA GLN A 44 -9.90 -6.65 -6.33
C GLN A 44 -10.99 -7.73 -6.22
N LYS A 45 -10.68 -8.98 -6.56
CA LYS A 45 -11.60 -10.12 -6.44
C LYS A 45 -11.98 -10.39 -4.99
N GLU A 46 -10.99 -10.45 -4.09
CA GLU A 46 -11.20 -10.71 -2.67
C GLU A 46 -12.09 -9.65 -2.00
N LEU A 47 -11.92 -8.38 -2.38
CA LEU A 47 -12.70 -7.25 -1.86
C LEU A 47 -14.03 -7.03 -2.60
N GLY A 48 -14.36 -7.83 -3.61
CA GLY A 48 -15.58 -7.66 -4.42
C GLY A 48 -15.60 -6.38 -5.28
N LEU A 49 -14.44 -5.82 -5.60
CA LEU A 49 -14.30 -4.64 -6.46
C LEU A 49 -14.37 -5.02 -7.94
N LYS A 50 -14.59 -4.02 -8.81
CA LYS A 50 -14.44 -4.21 -10.26
C LYS A 50 -13.02 -4.71 -10.56
N VAL A 51 -12.94 -5.88 -11.18
CA VAL A 51 -11.67 -6.51 -11.55
C VAL A 51 -11.19 -5.92 -12.86
N ASP A 52 -10.20 -5.05 -12.77
CA ASP A 52 -9.62 -4.35 -13.91
C ASP A 52 -8.21 -3.87 -13.54
N GLU A 53 -7.22 -4.37 -14.27
CA GLU A 53 -5.82 -4.03 -14.05
C GLU A 53 -5.54 -2.55 -14.34
N SER A 54 -6.31 -1.92 -15.23
CA SER A 54 -6.11 -0.52 -15.62
C SER A 54 -6.63 0.48 -14.57
N ILE A 55 -7.59 0.08 -13.74
CA ILE A 55 -8.21 0.95 -12.73
C ILE A 55 -7.26 1.15 -11.55
N PRO A 56 -6.83 2.39 -11.21
CA PRO A 56 -5.98 2.63 -10.05
C PRO A 56 -6.60 2.11 -8.74
N MET A 57 -5.77 1.60 -7.83
CA MET A 57 -6.19 1.22 -6.48
C MET A 57 -5.47 2.09 -5.46
N ILE A 58 -6.24 2.68 -4.56
CA ILE A 58 -5.76 3.47 -3.44
C ILE A 58 -6.09 2.70 -2.16
N ALA A 59 -5.12 2.54 -1.26
CA ALA A 59 -5.29 1.86 0.01
C ALA A 59 -4.65 2.67 1.13
N MET A 60 -5.28 2.65 2.30
CA MET A 60 -4.75 3.24 3.53
C MET A 60 -4.78 2.20 4.65
N VAL A 61 -3.62 1.93 5.25
CA VAL A 61 -3.49 1.03 6.40
C VAL A 61 -3.03 1.86 7.59
N THR A 62 -3.95 2.17 8.50
CA THR A 62 -3.66 3.07 9.62
C THR A 62 -4.65 2.90 10.78
N ARG A 63 -4.33 3.49 11.93
CA ARG A 63 -5.27 3.62 13.06
C ARG A 63 -6.32 4.68 12.76
N LEU A 64 -7.57 4.44 13.17
CA LEU A 64 -8.68 5.38 13.03
C LEU A 64 -8.60 6.52 14.06
N THR A 65 -7.62 7.43 13.86
CA THR A 65 -7.36 8.57 14.75
C THR A 65 -7.10 9.82 13.92
N SER A 66 -7.42 11.00 14.44
CA SER A 66 -7.25 12.29 13.74
C SER A 66 -5.81 12.53 13.29
N GLN A 67 -4.81 12.11 14.05
CA GLN A 67 -3.39 12.20 13.68
C GLN A 67 -3.05 11.48 12.36
N LYS A 68 -3.93 10.59 11.89
CA LYS A 68 -3.74 9.79 10.66
C LYS A 68 -4.49 10.36 9.45
N GLY A 69 -5.20 11.48 9.60
CA GLY A 69 -5.72 12.26 8.47
C GLY A 69 -6.85 11.60 7.69
N ILE A 70 -7.62 10.70 8.31
CA ILE A 70 -8.74 10.00 7.66
C ILE A 70 -9.86 10.99 7.31
N ASP A 71 -10.06 12.00 8.14
CA ASP A 71 -10.93 13.14 7.88
C ASP A 71 -10.60 13.83 6.56
N LEU A 72 -9.31 13.96 6.21
CA LEU A 72 -8.90 14.54 4.94
C LEU A 72 -9.34 13.68 3.75
N LEU A 73 -9.25 12.35 3.86
CA LEU A 73 -9.72 11.44 2.80
C LEU A 73 -11.23 11.54 2.60
N VAL A 74 -11.99 11.58 3.70
CA VAL A 74 -13.46 11.73 3.64
C VAL A 74 -13.84 13.05 2.97
N ASN A 75 -13.11 14.13 3.24
CA ASN A 75 -13.39 15.44 2.64
C ASN A 75 -13.14 15.51 1.12
N ILE A 76 -12.32 14.61 0.56
CA ILE A 76 -11.99 14.61 -0.88
C ILE A 76 -12.59 13.43 -1.63
N SER A 77 -13.27 12.50 -0.96
CA SER A 77 -13.74 11.24 -1.57
C SER A 77 -14.62 11.49 -2.79
N ASP A 78 -15.49 12.49 -2.73
CA ASP A 78 -16.43 12.82 -3.82
C ASP A 78 -15.72 13.35 -5.08
N LYS A 79 -14.48 13.84 -4.95
CA LYS A 79 -13.66 14.24 -6.11
C LYS A 79 -12.81 13.10 -6.66
N LEU A 80 -12.58 12.06 -5.86
CA LEU A 80 -11.78 10.90 -6.22
C LEU A 80 -12.61 9.79 -6.87
N LEU A 81 -13.88 9.67 -6.50
CA LEU A 81 -14.86 8.67 -6.95
C LEU A 81 -15.74 9.21 -8.08
#